data_AF-A0A542DTV9-F1
#
_entry.id   AF-A0A542DTV9-F1
#
_cell.length_a   1.000
_cell.length_b   1.000
_cell.length_c   1.000
_cell.angle_alpha   90.00
_cell.angle_beta   90.00
_cell.angle_gamma   90.00
#
_symmetry.space_group_name_H-M   'P 1'
#
loop_
_entity.id
_entity.type
_entity.pdbx_description
1 polymer ?
#
loop_
_entity_poly.entity_id
_entity_poly.type
_entity_poly.pdbx_seq_one_letter_code
_entity_poly.pdbx_strand_id
1 'polypeptide(L)'
;MTETESIAPRRQGLCEFPGVTCANPKQADPGAPGRPPKYCGREGAGVDGKPVVHNKANAWAAKNRLARQPVRRDGDAVGSAVPAGPGPVTAARMTLEQLMKGSLPRLVEELEGHLAQIAEAVRTYGDAEAVAAEVEQLQAASRAELADLERQRGEEEHRRRKAEQLAAEAEDAREEADEAAQEAVAALESARVDLAVAEEAAEQARREAAAVRESAADELEQARQEIAAAHEASATEIERIRAEAEQRIRDVQAVADDQLRQARTEAEAARLAQAAAEAERQTAQQTSDQLRTELREERNRHRAELEALRTEHRTDREQLRADHQSQLADLRKAAEDRFTALTTAQHAAEQVAETLRHQLQTATAAPHPTNPKPQEPATPTPAT
;
A
#
# COMPACT_ATOMS: atom_id res chain seq x y z
N MET A 1 -39.25 -86.98 39.35
CA MET A 1 -39.55 -86.59 37.96
C MET A 1 -38.90 -85.25 37.71
N THR A 2 -37.74 -85.28 37.05
CA THR A 2 -36.93 -84.13 36.65
C THR A 2 -37.52 -83.54 35.37
N GLU A 3 -38.11 -82.35 35.44
CA GLU A 3 -38.49 -81.61 34.23
C GLU A 3 -37.30 -80.81 33.71
N THR A 4 -37.11 -80.96 32.42
CA THR A 4 -35.96 -80.61 31.60
C THR A 4 -35.98 -79.12 31.28
N GLU A 5 -35.08 -78.35 31.88
CA GLU A 5 -34.84 -76.96 31.49
C GLU A 5 -34.07 -76.93 30.16
N SER A 6 -34.80 -76.64 29.08
CA SER A 6 -34.25 -76.47 27.73
C SER A 6 -33.42 -75.19 27.63
N ILE A 7 -32.13 -75.28 27.98
CA ILE A 7 -31.14 -74.21 27.75
C ILE A 7 -30.84 -74.13 26.25
N ALA A 8 -31.56 -73.26 25.53
CA ALA A 8 -31.20 -72.91 24.16
C ALA A 8 -29.83 -72.18 24.14
N PRO A 9 -28.94 -72.47 23.18
CA PRO A 9 -27.63 -71.85 23.09
C PRO A 9 -27.77 -70.34 22.85
N ARG A 10 -27.27 -69.52 23.78
CA ARG A 10 -27.20 -68.07 23.63
C ARG A 10 -26.33 -67.73 22.41
N ARG A 11 -26.96 -67.35 21.30
CA ARG A 11 -26.26 -66.84 20.11
C ARG A 11 -25.67 -65.47 20.45
N GLN A 12 -24.39 -65.46 20.86
CA GLN A 12 -23.67 -64.24 21.20
C GLN A 12 -23.64 -63.30 19.99
N GLY A 13 -24.11 -62.06 20.16
CA GLY A 13 -24.06 -61.01 19.13
C GLY A 13 -25.38 -60.67 18.42
N LEU A 14 -26.43 -61.48 18.57
CA LEU A 14 -27.75 -61.22 17.95
C LEU A 14 -28.70 -60.46 18.88
N CYS A 15 -29.66 -59.73 18.30
CA CYS A 15 -30.66 -58.97 19.04
C CYS A 15 -31.52 -59.86 19.96
N GLU A 16 -31.65 -59.49 21.24
CA GLU A 16 -32.40 -60.23 22.27
C GLU A 16 -33.83 -59.68 22.47
N PHE A 17 -34.57 -59.35 21.41
CA PHE A 17 -35.92 -58.79 21.55
C PHE A 17 -36.92 -59.89 22.02
N PRO A 18 -37.74 -59.66 23.05
CA PRO A 18 -38.57 -60.72 23.65
C PRO A 18 -39.65 -61.21 22.68
N GLY A 19 -39.84 -62.54 22.62
CA GLY A 19 -40.89 -63.21 21.84
C GLY A 19 -40.61 -63.40 20.35
N VAL A 20 -39.47 -62.95 19.83
CA VAL A 20 -39.11 -63.03 18.40
C VAL A 20 -37.62 -63.32 18.20
N THR A 21 -37.30 -64.17 17.24
CA THR A 21 -35.91 -64.43 16.83
C THR A 21 -35.47 -63.43 15.76
N CYS A 22 -34.80 -62.36 16.18
CA CYS A 22 -34.22 -61.35 15.29
C CYS A 22 -32.82 -61.76 14.83
N ALA A 23 -32.61 -61.87 13.51
CA ALA A 23 -31.31 -62.22 12.92
C ALA A 23 -30.33 -61.04 12.81
N ASN A 24 -30.74 -59.83 13.22
CA ASN A 24 -29.89 -58.64 13.15
C ASN A 24 -28.85 -58.61 14.30
N PRO A 25 -27.60 -58.21 14.02
CA PRO A 25 -26.59 -58.01 15.07
C PRO A 25 -26.95 -56.82 15.96
N LYS A 26 -26.48 -56.85 17.22
CA LYS A 26 -26.58 -55.72 18.15
C LYS A 26 -25.80 -54.53 17.59
N GLN A 27 -26.38 -53.32 17.61
CA GLN A 27 -25.66 -52.11 17.20
C GLN A 27 -24.61 -51.77 18.26
N ALA A 28 -23.33 -51.97 17.97
CA ALA A 28 -22.27 -51.31 18.74
C ALA A 28 -22.17 -49.88 18.20
N ASP A 29 -22.41 -48.89 19.05
CA ASP A 29 -22.17 -47.50 18.70
C ASP A 29 -20.66 -47.23 18.87
N PRO A 30 -19.89 -46.99 17.79
CA PRO A 30 -18.43 -46.95 17.85
C PRO A 30 -17.87 -45.74 18.62
N GLY A 31 -18.70 -44.84 19.14
CA GLY A 31 -18.28 -43.66 19.90
C GLY A 31 -18.79 -43.59 21.35
N ALA A 32 -19.67 -44.50 21.80
CA ALA A 32 -20.26 -44.42 23.13
C ALA A 32 -19.48 -45.28 24.14
N PRO A 33 -18.79 -44.69 25.14
CA PRO A 33 -18.17 -45.47 26.21
C PRO A 33 -19.26 -46.17 27.04
N GLY A 34 -19.37 -47.49 26.94
CA GLY A 34 -20.37 -48.25 27.69
C GLY A 34 -20.57 -49.70 27.24
N ARG A 35 -21.42 -50.43 27.99
CA ARG A 35 -21.82 -51.80 27.66
C ARG A 35 -22.67 -51.80 26.38
N PRO A 36 -22.38 -52.62 25.35
CA PRO A 36 -23.14 -52.64 24.11
C PRO A 36 -24.66 -52.85 24.36
N PRO A 37 -25.54 -52.15 23.62
CA PRO A 37 -26.98 -52.27 23.80
C PRO A 37 -27.45 -53.69 23.44
N LYS A 38 -28.50 -54.17 24.12
CA LYS A 38 -29.02 -55.54 23.96
C LYS A 38 -29.82 -55.77 22.67
N TYR A 39 -30.24 -54.70 22.01
CA TYR A 39 -31.16 -54.74 20.87
C TYR A 39 -30.52 -54.07 19.64
N CYS A 40 -31.00 -54.40 18.42
CA CYS A 40 -30.38 -53.96 17.16
C CYS A 40 -30.77 -52.54 16.70
N GLY A 41 -31.74 -51.89 17.32
CA GLY A 41 -32.18 -50.54 16.94
C GLY A 41 -32.91 -50.45 15.60
N ARG A 42 -33.11 -51.57 14.89
CA ARG A 42 -33.79 -51.65 13.61
C ARG A 42 -35.25 -52.09 13.76
N GLU A 43 -36.07 -51.74 12.78
CA GLU A 43 -37.42 -52.30 12.65
C GLU A 43 -37.35 -53.79 12.35
N GLY A 44 -38.08 -54.58 13.12
CA GLY A 44 -38.22 -56.02 12.93
C GLY A 44 -39.58 -56.49 13.43
N ALA A 45 -39.87 -57.78 13.28
CA ALA A 45 -41.13 -58.34 13.80
C ALA A 45 -41.23 -58.13 15.32
N GLY A 46 -42.36 -57.62 15.79
CA GLY A 46 -42.74 -57.61 17.20
C GLY A 46 -43.49 -58.89 17.58
N VAL A 47 -43.84 -59.02 18.88
CA VAL A 47 -44.59 -60.18 19.42
C VAL A 47 -45.92 -60.42 18.69
N ASP A 48 -46.55 -59.36 18.20
CA ASP A 48 -47.83 -59.42 17.48
C ASP A 48 -47.66 -59.55 15.95
N GLY A 49 -46.44 -59.84 15.47
CA GLY A 49 -46.10 -59.92 14.03
C GLY A 49 -46.00 -58.56 13.31
N LYS A 50 -46.35 -57.45 13.97
CA LYS A 50 -46.22 -56.09 13.41
C LYS A 50 -44.77 -55.60 13.43
N PRO A 51 -44.33 -54.76 12.48
CA PRO A 51 -42.99 -54.17 12.51
C PRO A 51 -42.87 -53.20 13.69
N VAL A 52 -41.85 -53.37 14.53
CA VAL A 52 -41.54 -52.51 15.68
C VAL A 52 -40.03 -52.31 15.74
N VAL A 53 -39.58 -51.11 16.12
CA VAL A 53 -38.15 -50.85 16.35
C VAL A 53 -37.67 -51.63 17.57
N HIS A 54 -36.66 -52.47 17.41
CA HIS A 54 -36.07 -53.26 18.49
C HIS A 54 -35.17 -52.37 19.38
N ASN A 55 -35.78 -51.69 20.35
CA ASN A 55 -35.12 -50.88 21.36
C ASN A 55 -35.60 -51.25 22.79
N LYS A 56 -34.98 -50.66 23.82
CA LYS A 56 -35.27 -50.97 25.23
C LYS A 56 -36.73 -50.67 25.62
N ALA A 57 -37.30 -49.58 25.12
CA ALA A 57 -38.67 -49.17 25.42
C ALA A 57 -39.68 -50.18 24.87
N ASN A 58 -39.53 -50.56 23.60
CA ASN A 58 -40.41 -51.53 22.95
C ASN A 58 -40.24 -52.94 23.51
N ALA A 59 -39.02 -53.32 23.92
CA ALA A 59 -38.79 -54.60 24.58
C ALA A 59 -39.46 -54.68 25.96
N TRP A 60 -39.48 -53.59 26.73
CA TRP A 60 -40.19 -53.52 28.01
C TRP A 60 -41.71 -53.59 27.81
N ALA A 61 -42.25 -52.87 26.82
CA ALA A 61 -43.66 -52.94 26.45
C ALA A 61 -44.08 -54.36 25.99
N ALA A 62 -43.25 -55.01 25.16
CA ALA A 62 -43.44 -56.39 24.72
C ALA A 62 -43.40 -57.38 25.90
N LYS A 63 -42.45 -57.23 26.83
CA LYS A 63 -42.36 -58.06 28.04
C LYS A 63 -43.58 -57.89 28.94
N ASN A 64 -44.06 -56.67 29.16
CA ASN A 64 -45.26 -56.42 29.95
C ASN A 64 -46.53 -56.95 29.28
N ARG A 65 -46.60 -56.95 27.95
CA ARG A 65 -47.71 -57.54 27.19
C ARG A 65 -47.75 -59.06 27.34
N LEU A 66 -46.58 -59.72 27.29
CA LEU A 66 -46.45 -61.16 27.56
C LEU A 66 -46.79 -61.50 29.02
N ALA A 67 -46.40 -60.66 29.99
CA ALA A 67 -46.71 -60.86 31.40
C ALA A 67 -48.19 -60.61 31.76
N ARG A 68 -48.91 -59.81 30.95
CA ARG A 68 -50.33 -59.48 31.15
C ARG A 68 -51.29 -60.36 30.37
N GLN A 69 -50.81 -61.42 29.71
CA GLN A 69 -51.70 -62.39 29.05
C GLN A 69 -52.32 -63.30 30.12
N PRO A 70 -53.63 -63.16 30.45
CA PRO A 70 -54.26 -63.95 31.50
C PRO A 70 -54.61 -65.34 30.97
N VAL A 71 -54.17 -66.36 31.71
CA VAL A 71 -54.66 -67.73 31.61
C VAL A 71 -56.18 -67.69 31.84
N ARG A 72 -56.97 -67.97 30.79
CA ARG A 72 -58.43 -68.11 30.91
C ARG A 72 -58.75 -69.23 31.90
N ARG A 73 -59.48 -68.89 32.94
CA ARG A 73 -60.14 -69.80 33.89
C ARG A 73 -61.63 -69.59 33.71
N ASP A 74 -62.32 -70.64 33.31
CA ASP A 74 -63.79 -70.75 33.34
C ASP A 74 -64.28 -70.64 34.78
N GLY A 75 -65.42 -69.98 35.00
CA GLY A 75 -66.07 -69.93 36.32
C GLY A 75 -67.08 -68.79 36.48
N ASP A 76 -68.33 -69.13 36.20
CA ASP A 76 -69.62 -68.55 36.64
C ASP A 76 -69.64 -67.51 37.77
N ALA A 77 -70.49 -66.48 37.59
CA ALA A 77 -71.59 -66.18 38.53
C ALA A 77 -72.40 -64.95 38.06
N VAL A 78 -73.68 -65.16 37.76
CA VAL A 78 -74.72 -64.12 37.84
C VAL A 78 -75.85 -64.71 38.68
N GLY A 79 -76.17 -64.06 39.80
CA GLY A 79 -77.26 -64.46 40.67
C GLY A 79 -77.51 -63.41 41.76
N SER A 80 -78.45 -62.52 41.48
CA SER A 80 -78.87 -61.39 42.33
C SER A 80 -80.04 -61.76 43.25
N ALA A 81 -80.06 -61.10 44.41
CA ALA A 81 -81.22 -60.61 45.18
C ALA A 81 -81.99 -61.53 46.17
N VAL A 82 -82.22 -60.93 47.36
CA VAL A 82 -83.08 -61.26 48.53
C VAL A 82 -84.17 -60.12 48.55
N PRO A 83 -85.34 -60.08 49.29
CA PRO A 83 -85.64 -60.66 50.62
C PRO A 83 -87.13 -60.95 51.04
N ALA A 84 -87.31 -61.28 52.35
CA ALA A 84 -88.44 -60.99 53.29
C ALA A 84 -89.48 -62.10 53.71
N GLY A 85 -89.70 -62.26 55.04
CA GLY A 85 -90.62 -63.20 55.75
C GLY A 85 -92.07 -62.67 55.97
N PRO A 86 -92.87 -62.96 57.05
CA PRO A 86 -92.78 -63.90 58.22
C PRO A 86 -94.11 -64.68 58.59
N GLY A 87 -94.10 -65.55 59.62
CA GLY A 87 -95.23 -65.72 60.59
C GLY A 87 -96.30 -66.84 60.43
N PRO A 88 -97.17 -67.12 61.45
CA PRO A 88 -97.25 -68.45 62.10
C PRO A 88 -98.64 -69.16 62.22
N VAL A 89 -98.55 -70.38 62.78
CA VAL A 89 -99.50 -71.43 63.27
C VAL A 89 -100.87 -70.98 63.81
N THR A 90 -101.93 -71.82 63.68
CA THR A 90 -102.76 -72.31 64.82
C THR A 90 -103.92 -73.26 64.45
N ALA A 91 -104.34 -74.02 65.47
CA ALA A 91 -105.66 -74.64 65.76
C ALA A 91 -105.89 -76.08 65.20
N ALA A 92 -105.82 -77.15 65.99
CA ALA A 92 -106.50 -77.51 67.25
C ALA A 92 -108.03 -77.65 67.15
N ARG A 93 -108.54 -78.88 67.33
CA ARG A 93 -109.75 -79.22 68.11
C ARG A 93 -110.05 -80.72 68.03
N MET A 94 -110.01 -81.39 69.18
CA MET A 94 -110.92 -82.48 69.59
C MET A 94 -110.33 -83.16 70.83
N THR A 95 -111.03 -83.57 71.88
CA THR A 95 -112.38 -83.32 72.41
C THR A 95 -112.30 -83.78 73.87
N LEU A 96 -112.97 -83.04 74.75
CA LEU A 96 -112.88 -83.00 76.21
C LEU A 96 -113.22 -84.32 76.96
N GLU A 97 -113.56 -85.40 76.27
CA GLU A 97 -114.03 -86.65 76.90
C GLU A 97 -112.89 -87.68 77.11
N GLN A 98 -111.80 -87.58 76.33
CA GLN A 98 -110.57 -88.35 76.55
C GLN A 98 -109.76 -87.81 77.74
N LEU A 99 -110.09 -86.60 78.18
CA LEU A 99 -109.37 -85.84 79.20
C LEU A 99 -109.64 -86.35 80.63
N MET A 100 -110.83 -86.87 80.94
CA MET A 100 -111.14 -87.23 82.34
C MET A 100 -110.72 -88.64 82.76
N LYS A 101 -110.46 -89.56 81.83
CA LYS A 101 -110.03 -90.95 82.17
C LYS A 101 -108.63 -91.31 81.72
N GLY A 102 -108.11 -90.69 80.65
CA GLY A 102 -106.73 -90.88 80.20
C GLY A 102 -105.84 -89.71 80.58
N SER A 103 -106.38 -88.48 80.59
CA SER A 103 -105.55 -87.30 80.80
C SER A 103 -105.40 -86.84 82.24
N LEU A 104 -106.08 -87.37 83.24
CA LEU A 104 -105.81 -86.92 84.62
C LEU A 104 -104.46 -87.42 85.16
N PRO A 105 -104.07 -88.70 84.97
CA PRO A 105 -102.69 -89.12 85.21
C PRO A 105 -101.72 -88.41 84.27
N ARG A 106 -102.11 -88.21 83.00
CA ARG A 106 -101.25 -87.59 81.98
C ARG A 106 -101.13 -86.07 82.11
N LEU A 107 -102.10 -85.37 82.67
CA LEU A 107 -102.09 -83.95 83.04
C LEU A 107 -101.42 -83.78 84.36
N VAL A 108 -101.47 -84.75 85.27
CA VAL A 108 -100.59 -84.75 86.44
C VAL A 108 -99.16 -85.01 85.99
N GLU A 109 -98.88 -85.89 85.03
CA GLU A 109 -97.55 -86.08 84.42
C GLU A 109 -97.15 -84.91 83.50
N GLU A 110 -98.07 -84.26 82.79
CA GLU A 110 -97.80 -83.07 81.96
C GLU A 110 -97.73 -81.82 82.83
N LEU A 111 -98.45 -81.70 83.95
CA LEU A 111 -98.32 -80.62 84.91
C LEU A 111 -97.12 -80.85 85.82
N GLU A 112 -96.78 -82.08 86.20
CA GLU A 112 -95.48 -82.43 86.78
C GLU A 112 -94.38 -82.23 85.76
N GLY A 113 -94.62 -82.50 84.47
CA GLY A 113 -93.71 -82.23 83.37
C GLY A 113 -93.57 -80.74 83.07
N HIS A 114 -94.63 -79.94 83.22
CA HIS A 114 -94.64 -78.49 83.02
C HIS A 114 -94.12 -77.79 84.28
N LEU A 115 -94.41 -78.28 85.48
CA LEU A 115 -93.80 -77.81 86.73
C LEU A 115 -92.36 -78.29 86.83
N ALA A 116 -92.00 -79.43 86.25
CA ALA A 116 -90.61 -79.84 86.07
C ALA A 116 -89.94 -79.00 84.99
N GLN A 117 -90.61 -78.65 83.88
CA GLN A 117 -90.08 -77.72 82.87
C GLN A 117 -90.01 -76.29 83.38
N ILE A 118 -90.93 -75.84 84.23
CA ILE A 118 -90.92 -74.53 84.89
C ILE A 118 -89.90 -74.56 86.02
N ALA A 119 -89.77 -75.63 86.80
CA ALA A 119 -88.71 -75.79 87.80
C ALA A 119 -87.34 -76.03 87.17
N GLU A 120 -87.30 -76.57 85.95
CA GLU A 120 -86.09 -76.68 85.12
C GLU A 120 -85.78 -75.32 84.55
N ALA A 121 -86.72 -74.62 83.92
CA ALA A 121 -86.53 -73.26 83.42
C ALA A 121 -86.21 -72.26 84.56
N VAL A 122 -86.81 -72.39 85.74
CA VAL A 122 -86.45 -71.60 86.94
C VAL A 122 -85.11 -72.07 87.51
N ARG A 123 -84.71 -73.33 87.36
CA ARG A 123 -83.33 -73.77 87.63
C ARG A 123 -82.35 -73.25 86.58
N THR A 124 -82.72 -73.13 85.32
CA THR A 124 -81.86 -72.64 84.22
C THR A 124 -81.75 -71.11 84.24
N TYR A 125 -82.82 -70.39 84.57
CA TYR A 125 -82.83 -68.94 84.76
C TYR A 125 -82.37 -68.51 86.16
N GLY A 126 -82.52 -69.38 87.17
CA GLY A 126 -82.04 -69.21 88.54
C GLY A 126 -80.65 -69.79 88.77
N ASP A 127 -80.08 -70.48 87.78
CA ASP A 127 -78.66 -70.78 87.68
C ASP A 127 -77.95 -69.47 87.35
N ALA A 128 -77.72 -68.71 88.42
CA ALA A 128 -76.99 -67.46 88.37
C ALA A 128 -75.60 -67.65 87.77
N GLU A 129 -75.02 -68.87 87.81
CA GLU A 129 -73.74 -69.17 87.17
C GLU A 129 -73.89 -69.30 85.65
N ALA A 130 -74.96 -69.94 85.15
CA ALA A 130 -75.25 -70.01 83.71
C ALA A 130 -75.56 -68.63 83.10
N VAL A 131 -76.40 -67.82 83.77
CA VAL A 131 -76.70 -66.44 83.32
C VAL A 131 -75.46 -65.55 83.43
N ALA A 132 -74.63 -65.71 84.47
CA ALA A 132 -73.35 -65.00 84.57
C ALA A 132 -72.40 -65.41 83.42
N ALA A 133 -72.34 -66.70 83.07
CA ALA A 133 -71.52 -67.18 81.95
C ALA A 133 -72.00 -66.62 80.59
N GLU A 134 -73.30 -66.54 80.34
CA GLU A 134 -73.85 -65.92 79.14
C GLU A 134 -73.60 -64.41 79.08
N VAL A 135 -73.73 -63.71 80.21
CA VAL A 135 -73.41 -62.28 80.30
C VAL A 135 -71.91 -62.04 80.11
N GLU A 136 -71.03 -62.86 80.70
CA GLU A 136 -69.59 -62.79 80.49
C GLU A 136 -69.22 -63.10 79.04
N GLN A 137 -69.86 -64.10 78.43
CA GLN A 137 -69.67 -64.43 77.02
C GLN A 137 -70.15 -63.30 76.09
N LEU A 138 -71.31 -62.70 76.36
CA LEU A 138 -71.83 -61.55 75.61
C LEU A 138 -70.92 -60.34 75.81
N GLN A 139 -70.47 -60.06 77.03
CA GLN A 139 -69.52 -59.00 77.31
C GLN A 139 -68.16 -59.26 76.65
N ALA A 140 -67.71 -60.50 76.55
CA ALA A 140 -66.50 -60.87 75.82
C ALA A 140 -66.69 -60.69 74.31
N ALA A 141 -67.83 -61.09 73.76
CA ALA A 141 -68.19 -60.91 72.36
C ALA A 141 -68.33 -59.43 71.99
N SER A 142 -69.04 -58.63 72.79
CA SER A 142 -69.16 -57.17 72.57
C SER A 142 -67.82 -56.45 72.71
N ARG A 143 -66.95 -56.87 73.65
CA ARG A 143 -65.58 -56.35 73.74
C ARG A 143 -64.76 -56.71 72.51
N ALA A 144 -64.89 -57.93 71.98
CA ALA A 144 -64.22 -58.34 70.75
C ALA A 144 -64.73 -57.55 69.53
N GLU A 145 -66.04 -57.38 69.40
CA GLU A 145 -66.66 -56.60 68.33
C GLU A 145 -66.24 -55.12 68.39
N LEU A 146 -66.24 -54.49 69.58
CA LEU A 146 -65.72 -53.14 69.75
C LEU A 146 -64.23 -53.04 69.39
N ALA A 147 -63.41 -54.01 69.80
CA ALA A 147 -61.99 -54.04 69.43
C ALA A 147 -61.78 -54.21 67.91
N ASP A 148 -62.63 -54.98 67.22
CA ASP A 148 -62.61 -55.12 65.77
C ASP A 148 -63.07 -53.83 65.07
N LEU A 149 -64.13 -53.18 65.55
CA LEU A 149 -64.59 -51.88 65.03
C LEU A 149 -63.55 -50.77 65.24
N GLU A 150 -62.89 -50.74 66.39
CA GLU A 150 -61.78 -49.82 66.66
C GLU A 150 -60.59 -50.08 65.75
N ARG A 151 -60.23 -51.34 65.50
CA ARG A 151 -59.18 -51.72 64.55
C ARG A 151 -59.54 -51.25 63.13
N GLN A 152 -60.75 -51.53 62.66
CA GLN A 152 -61.24 -51.09 61.35
C GLN A 152 -61.24 -49.56 61.23
N ARG A 153 -61.71 -48.85 62.26
CA ARG A 153 -61.66 -47.39 62.32
C ARG A 153 -60.22 -46.87 62.23
N GLY A 154 -59.29 -47.48 62.95
CA GLY A 154 -57.87 -47.13 62.91
C GLY A 154 -57.24 -47.36 61.53
N GLU A 155 -57.59 -48.46 60.86
CA GLU A 155 -57.13 -48.78 59.51
C GLU A 155 -57.70 -47.81 58.46
N GLU A 156 -58.99 -47.45 58.55
CA GLU A 156 -59.62 -46.45 57.67
C GLU A 156 -59.03 -45.06 57.90
N GLU A 157 -58.82 -44.65 59.16
CA GLU A 157 -58.18 -43.37 59.46
C GLU A 157 -56.73 -43.35 58.95
N HIS A 158 -55.98 -44.43 59.12
CA HIS A 158 -54.64 -44.55 58.55
C HIS A 158 -54.66 -44.47 57.02
N ARG A 159 -55.59 -45.18 56.36
CA ARG A 159 -55.78 -45.09 54.90
C ARG A 159 -56.14 -43.68 54.46
N ARG A 160 -57.03 -42.98 55.18
CA ARG A 160 -57.41 -41.60 54.89
C ARG A 160 -56.21 -40.66 55.01
N ARG A 161 -55.47 -40.70 56.11
CA ARG A 161 -54.27 -39.86 56.31
C ARG A 161 -53.20 -40.14 55.25
N LYS A 162 -53.01 -41.40 54.88
CA LYS A 162 -52.07 -41.77 53.81
C LYS A 162 -52.53 -41.22 52.45
N ALA A 163 -53.83 -41.26 52.15
CA ALA A 163 -54.38 -40.68 50.93
C ALA A 163 -54.27 -39.14 50.92
N GLU A 164 -54.55 -38.48 52.05
CA GLU A 164 -54.37 -37.03 52.23
C GLU A 164 -52.89 -36.64 52.04
N GLN A 165 -51.95 -37.39 52.63
CA GLN A 165 -50.52 -37.16 52.45
C GLN A 165 -50.11 -37.31 50.98
N LEU A 166 -50.53 -38.39 50.30
CA LEU A 166 -50.22 -38.59 48.89
C LEU A 166 -50.86 -37.53 47.99
N ALA A 167 -52.03 -37.00 48.36
CA ALA A 167 -52.67 -35.89 47.64
C ALA A 167 -51.88 -34.59 47.83
N ALA A 168 -51.46 -34.27 49.06
CA ALA A 168 -50.62 -33.11 49.34
C ALA A 168 -49.27 -33.19 48.60
N GLU A 169 -48.59 -34.33 48.67
CA GLU A 169 -47.33 -34.55 47.91
C GLU A 169 -47.52 -34.41 46.40
N ALA A 170 -48.68 -34.79 45.86
CA ALA A 170 -49.00 -34.64 44.45
C ALA A 170 -49.37 -33.19 44.06
N GLU A 171 -49.93 -32.41 44.99
CA GLU A 171 -50.18 -30.97 44.83
C GLU A 171 -48.86 -30.20 44.86
N ASP A 172 -48.01 -30.45 45.86
CA ASP A 172 -46.67 -29.86 45.96
C ASP A 172 -45.84 -30.14 44.68
N ALA A 173 -45.82 -31.39 44.21
CA ALA A 173 -45.11 -31.76 42.99
C ALA A 173 -45.69 -31.09 41.72
N ARG A 174 -46.97 -30.72 41.72
CA ARG A 174 -47.59 -29.98 40.61
C ARG A 174 -47.21 -28.51 40.67
N GLU A 175 -47.25 -27.90 41.85
CA GLU A 175 -46.83 -26.51 42.06
C GLU A 175 -45.36 -26.33 41.65
N GLU A 176 -44.46 -27.22 42.09
CA GLU A 176 -43.04 -27.21 41.67
C GLU A 176 -42.88 -27.36 40.14
N ALA A 177 -43.69 -28.22 39.51
CA ALA A 177 -43.65 -28.41 38.06
C ALA A 177 -44.16 -27.18 37.30
N ASP A 178 -45.20 -26.51 37.80
CA ASP A 178 -45.75 -25.30 37.21
C ASP A 178 -44.79 -24.10 37.39
N GLU A 179 -44.15 -23.97 38.55
CA GLU A 179 -43.08 -22.99 38.78
C GLU A 179 -41.90 -23.20 37.82
N ALA A 180 -41.39 -24.43 37.72
CA ALA A 180 -40.31 -24.77 36.78
C ALA A 180 -40.71 -24.51 35.32
N ALA A 181 -41.97 -24.75 34.95
CA ALA A 181 -42.47 -24.44 33.62
C ALA A 181 -42.52 -22.93 33.35
N GLN A 182 -42.95 -22.12 34.33
CA GLN A 182 -42.96 -20.66 34.23
C GLN A 182 -41.55 -20.09 34.11
N GLU A 183 -40.59 -20.59 34.91
CA GLU A 183 -39.18 -20.19 34.81
C GLU A 183 -38.58 -20.54 33.44
N ALA A 184 -38.88 -21.73 32.91
CA ALA A 184 -38.41 -22.15 31.59
C ALA A 184 -38.99 -21.27 30.46
N VAL A 185 -40.26 -20.86 30.55
CA VAL A 185 -40.88 -19.93 29.61
C VAL A 185 -40.23 -18.55 29.70
N ALA A 186 -40.05 -18.02 30.90
CA ALA A 186 -39.39 -16.72 31.11
C ALA A 186 -37.94 -16.72 30.58
N ALA A 187 -37.18 -17.79 30.81
CA ALA A 187 -35.83 -17.95 30.27
C ALA A 187 -35.82 -18.02 28.74
N LEU A 188 -36.78 -18.70 28.12
CA LEU A 188 -36.91 -18.75 26.66
C LEU A 188 -37.28 -17.39 26.07
N GLU A 189 -38.16 -16.63 26.72
CA GLU A 189 -38.51 -15.27 26.30
C GLU A 189 -37.31 -14.32 26.41
N SER A 190 -36.56 -14.37 27.50
CA SER A 190 -35.30 -13.62 27.64
C SER A 190 -34.31 -13.97 26.53
N ALA A 191 -34.09 -15.27 26.27
CA ALA A 191 -33.18 -15.71 25.21
C ALA A 191 -33.61 -15.26 23.81
N ARG A 192 -34.92 -15.15 23.56
CA ARG A 192 -35.45 -14.62 22.28
C ARG A 192 -35.19 -13.13 22.13
N VAL A 193 -35.34 -12.35 23.21
CA VAL A 193 -35.02 -10.92 23.21
C VAL A 193 -33.52 -10.71 22.99
N ASP A 194 -32.68 -11.45 23.70
CA ASP A 194 -31.22 -11.37 23.56
C ASP A 194 -30.77 -11.73 22.13
N LEU A 195 -31.38 -12.75 21.52
CA LEU A 195 -31.12 -13.11 20.13
C LEU A 195 -31.51 -11.98 19.17
N ALA A 196 -32.70 -11.38 19.34
CA ALA A 196 -33.14 -10.28 18.49
C ALA A 196 -32.21 -9.05 18.60
N VAL A 197 -31.75 -8.72 19.81
CA VAL A 197 -30.77 -7.64 20.03
C VAL A 197 -29.43 -7.98 19.37
N ALA A 198 -28.96 -9.22 19.48
CA ALA A 198 -27.73 -9.66 18.84
C ALA A 198 -27.81 -9.63 17.30
N GLU A 199 -28.96 -10.01 16.73
CA GLU A 199 -29.21 -9.94 15.28
C GLU A 199 -29.23 -8.49 14.78
N GLU A 200 -29.89 -7.58 15.48
CA GLU A 200 -29.90 -6.15 15.16
C GLU A 200 -28.50 -5.55 15.25
N ALA A 201 -27.75 -5.85 16.32
CA ALA A 201 -26.37 -5.40 16.47
C ALA A 201 -25.45 -5.95 15.36
N ALA A 202 -25.63 -7.21 14.96
CA ALA A 202 -24.86 -7.82 13.88
C ALA A 202 -25.18 -7.18 12.51
N GLU A 203 -26.45 -6.87 12.24
CA GLU A 203 -26.87 -6.18 11.02
C GLU A 203 -26.35 -4.74 10.99
N GLN A 204 -26.41 -4.02 12.11
CA GLN A 204 -25.84 -2.69 12.23
C GLN A 204 -24.32 -2.69 11.98
N ALA A 205 -23.58 -3.63 12.59
CA ALA A 205 -22.15 -3.78 12.37
C ALA A 205 -21.81 -4.10 10.89
N ARG A 206 -22.65 -4.89 10.20
CA ARG A 206 -22.49 -5.15 8.75
C ARG A 206 -22.68 -3.90 7.91
N ARG A 207 -23.67 -3.06 8.24
CA ARG A 207 -23.91 -1.78 7.54
C ARG A 207 -22.77 -0.81 7.74
N GLU A 208 -22.30 -0.66 8.98
CA GLU A 208 -21.14 0.18 9.30
C GLU A 208 -19.88 -0.32 8.57
N ALA A 209 -19.62 -1.63 8.59
CA ALA A 209 -18.50 -2.22 7.86
C ALA A 209 -18.62 -2.08 6.33
N ALA A 210 -19.84 -2.03 5.78
CA ALA A 210 -20.06 -1.74 4.37
C ALA A 210 -19.78 -0.27 4.05
N ALA A 211 -20.30 0.65 4.87
CA ALA A 211 -20.08 2.09 4.72
C ALA A 211 -18.60 2.48 4.83
N VAL A 212 -17.86 1.89 5.80
CA VAL A 212 -16.41 2.11 5.94
C VAL A 212 -15.65 1.59 4.71
N ARG A 213 -16.06 0.44 4.14
CA ARG A 213 -15.43 -0.10 2.93
C ARG A 213 -15.69 0.74 1.69
N GLU A 214 -16.90 1.29 1.55
CA GLU A 214 -17.26 2.21 0.47
C GLU A 214 -16.46 3.51 0.59
N SER A 215 -16.45 4.15 1.77
CA SER A 215 -15.65 5.35 2.04
C SER A 215 -14.16 5.13 1.76
N ALA A 216 -13.59 3.99 2.18
CA ALA A 216 -12.19 3.67 1.92
C ALA A 216 -11.91 3.41 0.43
N ALA A 217 -12.87 2.87 -0.32
CA ALA A 217 -12.75 2.68 -1.76
C ALA A 217 -12.76 4.02 -2.50
N ASP A 218 -13.64 4.95 -2.09
CA ASP A 218 -13.71 6.30 -2.64
C ASP A 218 -12.44 7.10 -2.35
N GLU A 219 -11.93 7.05 -1.12
CA GLU A 219 -10.66 7.69 -0.73
C GLU A 219 -9.47 7.14 -1.53
N LEU A 220 -9.43 5.82 -1.76
CA LEU A 220 -8.38 5.18 -2.56
C LEU A 220 -8.44 5.63 -4.02
N GLU A 221 -9.64 5.73 -4.58
CA GLU A 221 -9.85 6.18 -5.96
C GLU A 221 -9.48 7.66 -6.11
N GLN A 222 -9.87 8.52 -5.17
CA GLN A 222 -9.44 9.92 -5.14
C GLN A 222 -7.91 10.03 -5.05
N ALA A 223 -7.27 9.29 -4.15
CA ALA A 223 -5.81 9.31 -4.03
C ALA A 223 -5.10 8.86 -5.32
N ARG A 224 -5.66 7.87 -6.04
CA ARG A 224 -5.13 7.44 -7.35
C ARG A 224 -5.27 8.54 -8.40
N GLN A 225 -6.39 9.25 -8.43
CA GLN A 225 -6.61 10.37 -9.35
C GLN A 225 -5.66 11.53 -9.06
N GLU A 226 -5.43 11.85 -7.78
CA GLU A 226 -4.47 12.88 -7.36
C GLU A 226 -3.03 12.52 -7.76
N ILE A 227 -2.62 11.25 -7.55
CA ILE A 227 -1.30 10.75 -7.98
C ILE A 227 -1.16 10.82 -9.51
N ALA A 228 -2.17 10.40 -10.26
CA ALA A 228 -2.16 10.47 -11.72
C ALA A 228 -2.04 11.91 -12.23
N ALA A 229 -2.81 12.84 -11.66
CA ALA A 229 -2.76 14.26 -11.98
C ALA A 229 -1.40 14.88 -11.63
N ALA A 230 -0.82 14.52 -10.48
CA ALA A 230 0.51 14.98 -10.07
C ALA A 230 1.61 14.46 -11.02
N HIS A 231 1.50 13.22 -11.51
CA HIS A 231 2.42 12.67 -12.50
C HIS A 231 2.31 13.38 -13.85
N GLU A 232 1.10 13.66 -14.34
CA GLU A 232 0.89 14.39 -15.60
C GLU A 232 1.41 15.84 -15.52
N ALA A 233 1.14 16.52 -14.41
CA ALA A 233 1.66 17.86 -14.15
C ALA A 233 3.19 17.88 -14.11
N SER A 234 3.79 16.89 -13.43
CA SER A 234 5.26 16.76 -13.36
C SER A 234 5.87 16.46 -14.73
N ALA A 235 5.25 15.60 -15.54
CA ALA A 235 5.72 15.29 -16.89
C ALA A 235 5.66 16.54 -17.80
N THR A 236 4.57 17.30 -17.72
CA THR A 236 4.41 18.57 -18.46
C THR A 236 5.48 19.59 -18.06
N GLU A 237 5.76 19.71 -16.77
CA GLU A 237 6.78 20.62 -16.25
C GLU A 237 8.21 20.21 -16.67
N ILE A 238 8.52 18.92 -16.67
CA ILE A 238 9.81 18.40 -17.15
C ILE A 238 9.99 18.73 -18.64
N GLU A 239 8.97 18.50 -19.47
CA GLU A 239 9.04 18.85 -20.90
C GLU A 239 9.19 20.35 -21.12
N ARG A 240 8.50 21.19 -20.33
CA ARG A 240 8.68 22.65 -20.37
C ARG A 240 10.12 23.05 -20.04
N ILE A 241 10.66 22.56 -18.92
CA ILE A 241 12.04 22.85 -18.50
C ILE A 241 13.04 22.37 -19.56
N ARG A 242 12.80 21.20 -20.17
CA ARG A 242 13.64 20.66 -21.23
C ARG A 242 13.61 21.56 -22.47
N ALA A 243 12.44 21.96 -22.94
CA ALA A 243 12.29 22.85 -24.08
C ALA A 243 12.98 24.21 -23.83
N GLU A 244 12.85 24.77 -22.63
CA GLU A 244 13.53 26.00 -22.23
C GLU A 244 15.06 25.83 -22.18
N ALA A 245 15.55 24.71 -21.64
CA ALA A 245 16.97 24.41 -21.62
C ALA A 245 17.55 24.25 -23.02
N GLU A 246 16.87 23.52 -23.91
CA GLU A 246 17.25 23.37 -25.32
C GLU A 246 17.25 24.71 -26.05
N GLN A 247 16.27 25.58 -25.79
CA GLN A 247 16.25 26.94 -26.33
C GLN A 247 17.46 27.77 -25.85
N ARG A 248 17.74 27.77 -24.54
CA ARG A 248 18.89 28.49 -23.98
C ARG A 248 20.23 28.00 -24.55
N ILE A 249 20.37 26.69 -24.77
CA ILE A 249 21.56 26.12 -25.41
C ILE A 249 21.71 26.67 -26.83
N ARG A 250 20.63 26.67 -27.62
CA ARG A 250 20.65 27.25 -28.98
C ARG A 250 21.00 28.73 -28.98
N ASP A 251 20.44 29.51 -28.07
CA ASP A 251 20.72 30.94 -27.97
C ASP A 251 22.19 31.20 -27.60
N VAL A 252 22.73 30.46 -26.63
CA VAL A 252 24.16 30.55 -26.25
C VAL A 252 25.08 30.14 -27.41
N GLN A 253 24.72 29.08 -28.14
CA GLN A 253 25.48 28.65 -29.32
C GLN A 253 25.46 29.71 -30.43
N ALA A 254 24.29 30.30 -30.73
CA ALA A 254 24.17 31.36 -31.72
C ALA A 254 25.02 32.59 -31.34
N VAL A 255 24.97 33.02 -30.07
CA VAL A 255 25.80 34.13 -29.58
C VAL A 255 27.29 33.79 -29.67
N ALA A 256 27.69 32.57 -29.31
CA ALA A 256 29.07 32.13 -29.40
C ALA A 256 29.57 32.08 -30.85
N ASP A 257 28.76 31.59 -31.79
CA ASP A 257 29.08 31.56 -33.22
C ASP A 257 29.20 32.97 -33.80
N ASP A 258 28.33 33.89 -33.40
CA ASP A 258 28.39 35.31 -33.77
C ASP A 258 29.68 35.97 -33.28
N GLN A 259 30.04 35.75 -32.01
CA GLN A 259 31.30 36.23 -31.44
C GLN A 259 32.51 35.65 -32.16
N LEU A 260 32.48 34.36 -32.51
CA LEU A 260 33.54 33.71 -33.28
C LEU A 260 33.68 34.29 -34.69
N ARG A 261 32.56 34.56 -35.36
CA ARG A 261 32.55 35.22 -36.68
C ARG A 261 33.12 36.63 -36.57
N GLN A 262 32.67 37.41 -35.60
CA GLN A 262 33.16 38.77 -35.37
C GLN A 262 34.67 38.77 -35.10
N ALA A 263 35.14 37.93 -34.17
CA ALA A 263 36.56 37.83 -33.84
C ALA A 263 37.42 37.41 -35.05
N ARG A 264 36.91 36.54 -35.93
CA ARG A 264 37.58 36.18 -37.19
C ARG A 264 37.67 37.36 -38.14
N THR A 265 36.57 38.11 -38.33
CA THR A 265 36.57 39.30 -39.19
C THR A 265 37.50 40.40 -38.67
N GLU A 266 37.54 40.63 -37.36
CA GLU A 266 38.45 41.58 -36.72
C GLU A 266 39.91 41.13 -36.86
N ALA A 267 40.20 39.85 -36.68
CA ALA A 267 41.54 39.29 -36.86
C ALA A 267 42.02 39.39 -38.32
N GLU A 268 41.14 39.16 -39.30
CA GLU A 268 41.46 39.32 -40.72
C GLU A 268 41.70 40.79 -41.08
N ALA A 269 40.84 41.70 -40.60
CA ALA A 269 41.02 43.14 -40.78
C ALA A 269 42.35 43.62 -40.17
N ALA A 270 42.70 43.15 -38.97
CA ALA A 270 43.96 43.46 -38.31
C ALA A 270 45.17 42.94 -39.12
N ARG A 271 45.10 41.73 -39.69
CA ARG A 271 46.15 41.18 -40.56
C ARG A 271 46.33 42.00 -41.83
N LEU A 272 45.24 42.39 -42.49
CA LEU A 272 45.29 43.26 -43.68
C LEU A 272 45.87 44.64 -43.36
N ALA A 273 45.47 45.24 -42.25
CA ALA A 273 46.01 46.52 -41.78
C ALA A 273 47.51 46.43 -41.48
N GLN A 274 47.95 45.35 -40.85
CA GLN A 274 49.38 45.09 -40.61
C GLN A 274 50.15 44.94 -41.92
N ALA A 275 49.65 44.13 -42.87
CA ALA A 275 50.29 43.93 -44.17
C ALA A 275 50.38 45.24 -44.97
N ALA A 276 49.34 46.08 -44.93
CA ALA A 276 49.34 47.40 -45.55
C ALA A 276 50.40 48.32 -44.90
N ALA A 277 50.46 48.39 -43.57
CA ALA A 277 51.45 49.17 -42.86
C ALA A 277 52.89 48.69 -43.13
N GLU A 278 53.12 47.39 -43.27
CA GLU A 278 54.41 46.82 -43.66
C GLU A 278 54.80 47.20 -45.10
N ALA A 279 53.86 47.14 -46.05
CA ALA A 279 54.09 47.56 -47.44
C ALA A 279 54.37 49.07 -47.56
N GLU A 280 53.65 49.91 -46.81
CA GLU A 280 53.92 51.35 -46.72
C GLU A 280 55.33 51.63 -46.16
N ARG A 281 55.71 50.93 -45.08
CA ARG A 281 57.07 51.02 -44.51
C ARG A 281 58.16 50.63 -45.52
N GLN A 282 57.96 49.54 -46.26
CA GLN A 282 58.89 49.10 -47.31
C GLN A 282 59.01 50.14 -48.43
N THR A 283 57.88 50.68 -48.89
CA THR A 283 57.85 51.71 -49.93
C THR A 283 58.55 52.99 -49.47
N ALA A 284 58.28 53.43 -48.23
CA ALA A 284 58.93 54.59 -47.63
C ALA A 284 60.45 54.38 -47.50
N GLN A 285 60.88 53.18 -47.11
CA GLN A 285 62.30 52.81 -47.02
C GLN A 285 62.97 52.84 -48.39
N GLN A 286 62.37 52.22 -49.41
CA GLN A 286 62.88 52.23 -50.79
C GLN A 286 63.00 53.66 -51.33
N THR A 287 61.97 54.49 -51.11
CA THR A 287 61.97 55.90 -51.49
C THR A 287 63.10 56.65 -50.78
N SER A 288 63.28 56.42 -49.48
CA SER A 288 64.37 57.03 -48.71
C SER A 288 65.75 56.63 -49.24
N ASP A 289 65.95 55.36 -49.57
CA ASP A 289 67.23 54.85 -50.08
C ASP A 289 67.51 55.32 -51.53
N GLN A 290 66.47 55.47 -52.35
CA GLN A 290 66.55 56.10 -53.67
C GLN A 290 66.98 57.57 -53.54
N LEU A 291 66.28 58.37 -52.72
CA LEU A 291 66.62 59.78 -52.49
C LEU A 291 68.05 59.94 -51.95
N ARG A 292 68.50 59.04 -51.07
CA ARG A 292 69.90 59.02 -50.59
C ARG A 292 70.90 58.75 -51.71
N THR A 293 70.55 57.88 -52.66
CA THR A 293 71.40 57.55 -53.80
C THR A 293 71.47 58.72 -54.77
N GLU A 294 70.32 59.30 -55.14
CA GLU A 294 70.23 60.51 -55.96
C GLU A 294 71.02 61.68 -55.35
N LEU A 295 70.88 61.91 -54.03
CA LEU A 295 71.64 62.95 -53.34
C LEU A 295 73.15 62.70 -53.37
N ARG A 296 73.59 61.43 -53.28
CA ARG A 296 75.02 61.08 -53.43
C ARG A 296 75.51 61.33 -54.85
N GLU A 297 74.72 61.00 -55.85
CA GLU A 297 75.02 61.22 -57.26
C GLU A 297 75.12 62.71 -57.59
N GLU A 298 74.14 63.52 -57.17
CA GLU A 298 74.18 64.99 -57.32
C GLU A 298 75.40 65.59 -56.63
N ARG A 299 75.69 65.16 -55.40
CA ARG A 299 76.92 65.58 -54.69
C ARG A 299 78.18 65.21 -55.46
N ASN A 300 78.24 64.02 -56.05
CA ASN A 300 79.38 63.59 -56.85
C ASN A 300 79.48 64.39 -58.16
N ARG A 301 78.35 64.70 -58.81
CA ARG A 301 78.28 65.56 -59.99
C ARG A 301 78.81 66.95 -59.68
N HIS A 302 78.33 67.60 -58.63
CA HIS A 302 78.83 68.91 -58.20
C HIS A 302 80.31 68.90 -57.83
N ARG A 303 80.82 67.81 -57.23
CA ARG A 303 82.26 67.66 -57.00
C ARG A 303 83.05 67.59 -58.30
N ALA A 304 82.58 66.82 -59.28
CA ALA A 304 83.20 66.70 -60.59
C ALA A 304 83.14 68.04 -61.36
N GLU A 305 82.02 68.76 -61.32
CA GLU A 305 81.87 70.10 -61.90
C GLU A 305 82.85 71.09 -61.27
N LEU A 306 82.97 71.10 -59.94
CA LEU A 306 83.94 71.94 -59.23
C LEU A 306 85.39 71.57 -59.58
N GLU A 307 85.69 70.28 -59.73
CA GLU A 307 87.03 69.82 -60.16
C GLU A 307 87.33 70.19 -61.61
N ALA A 308 86.33 70.10 -62.50
CA ALA A 308 86.41 70.55 -63.89
C ALA A 308 86.67 72.06 -63.95
N LEU A 309 85.87 72.88 -63.26
CA LEU A 309 86.06 74.34 -63.16
C LEU A 309 87.44 74.70 -62.58
N ARG A 310 87.91 73.98 -61.56
CA ARG A 310 89.27 74.19 -61.00
C ARG A 310 90.36 73.80 -62.00
N THR A 311 90.12 72.83 -62.86
CA THR A 311 91.07 72.41 -63.89
C THR A 311 91.06 73.39 -65.04
N GLU A 312 89.89 73.81 -65.52
CA GLU A 312 89.70 74.90 -66.49
C GLU A 312 90.38 76.17 -66.02
N HIS A 313 90.11 76.66 -64.80
CA HIS A 313 90.80 77.82 -64.24
C HIS A 313 92.34 77.64 -64.13
N ARG A 314 92.84 76.42 -63.89
CA ARG A 314 94.29 76.16 -63.90
C ARG A 314 94.85 76.27 -65.30
N THR A 315 94.17 75.67 -66.28
CA THR A 315 94.52 75.73 -67.71
C THR A 315 94.45 77.16 -68.22
N ASP A 316 93.38 77.92 -67.94
CA ASP A 316 93.25 79.34 -68.30
C ASP A 316 94.39 80.17 -67.73
N ARG A 317 94.75 79.94 -66.46
CA ARG A 317 95.88 80.63 -65.82
C ARG A 317 97.21 80.24 -66.45
N GLU A 318 97.41 78.97 -66.77
CA GLU A 318 98.61 78.49 -67.47
C GLU A 318 98.70 79.07 -68.88
N GLN A 319 97.58 79.15 -69.59
CA GLN A 319 97.47 79.74 -70.91
C GLN A 319 97.70 81.24 -70.87
N LEU A 320 97.08 81.98 -69.96
CA LEU A 320 97.36 83.40 -69.73
C LEU A 320 98.83 83.64 -69.40
N ARG A 321 99.48 82.77 -68.60
CA ARG A 321 100.92 82.86 -68.34
C ARG A 321 101.74 82.59 -69.60
N ALA A 322 101.38 81.58 -70.38
CA ALA A 322 102.06 81.22 -71.62
C ALA A 322 101.92 82.35 -72.67
N ASP A 323 100.71 82.89 -72.85
CA ASP A 323 100.42 84.02 -73.72
C ASP A 323 101.19 85.25 -73.28
N HIS A 324 101.20 85.57 -71.99
CA HIS A 324 102.00 86.68 -71.45
C HIS A 324 103.51 86.45 -71.63
N GLN A 325 104.01 85.22 -71.47
CA GLN A 325 105.40 84.87 -71.76
C GLN A 325 105.72 85.01 -73.26
N SER A 326 104.81 84.62 -74.15
CA SER A 326 104.92 84.82 -75.59
C SER A 326 104.96 86.31 -75.92
N GLN A 327 104.05 87.12 -75.36
CA GLN A 327 104.05 88.56 -75.52
C GLN A 327 105.35 89.19 -75.05
N LEU A 328 105.90 88.75 -73.91
CA LEU A 328 107.21 89.21 -73.44
C LEU A 328 108.35 88.76 -74.36
N ALA A 329 108.31 87.54 -74.90
CA ALA A 329 109.30 87.05 -75.85
C ALA A 329 109.23 87.82 -77.17
N ASP A 330 108.03 88.10 -77.69
CA ASP A 330 107.79 88.91 -78.88
C ASP A 330 108.23 90.36 -78.67
N LEU A 331 107.95 90.94 -77.49
CA LEU A 331 108.44 92.28 -77.13
C LEU A 331 109.96 92.31 -76.98
N ARG A 332 110.57 91.29 -76.37
CA ARG A 332 112.03 91.15 -76.29
C ARG A 332 112.64 91.02 -77.68
N LYS A 333 112.08 90.16 -78.53
CA LYS A 333 112.51 89.98 -79.91
C LYS A 333 112.32 91.26 -80.72
N ALA A 334 111.20 91.95 -80.61
CA ALA A 334 110.97 93.23 -81.26
C ALA A 334 111.91 94.32 -80.75
N ALA A 335 112.27 94.30 -79.46
CA ALA A 335 113.26 95.20 -78.88
C ALA A 335 114.68 94.86 -79.34
N GLU A 336 115.04 93.57 -79.43
CA GLU A 336 116.29 93.08 -80.00
C GLU A 336 116.37 93.42 -81.49
N ASP A 337 115.34 93.16 -82.28
CA ASP A 337 115.24 93.53 -83.69
C ASP A 337 115.35 95.04 -83.88
N ARG A 338 114.70 95.85 -83.02
CA ARG A 338 114.89 97.32 -83.00
C ARG A 338 116.30 97.70 -82.61
N PHE A 339 116.92 97.03 -81.64
CA PHE A 339 118.29 97.29 -81.22
C PHE A 339 119.27 96.93 -82.34
N THR A 340 119.12 95.78 -82.98
CA THR A 340 119.91 95.37 -84.15
C THR A 340 119.68 96.33 -85.30
N ALA A 341 118.43 96.74 -85.59
CA ALA A 341 118.13 97.75 -86.60
C ALA A 341 118.78 99.10 -86.27
N LEU A 342 118.72 99.55 -85.02
CA LEU A 342 119.39 100.77 -84.56
C LEU A 342 120.91 100.65 -84.62
N THR A 343 121.49 99.49 -84.29
CA THR A 343 122.93 99.24 -84.36
C THR A 343 123.40 99.19 -85.81
N THR A 344 122.61 98.56 -86.69
CA THR A 344 122.86 98.51 -88.13
C THR A 344 122.71 99.90 -88.75
N ALA A 345 121.69 100.67 -88.34
CA ALA A 345 121.51 102.06 -88.74
C ALA A 345 122.62 102.96 -88.19
N GLN A 346 123.12 102.70 -86.99
CA GLN A 346 124.26 103.41 -86.42
C GLN A 346 125.54 103.07 -87.20
N HIS A 347 125.82 101.80 -87.49
CA HIS A 347 126.95 101.42 -88.34
C HIS A 347 126.83 101.96 -89.76
N ALA A 348 125.62 101.98 -90.33
CA ALA A 348 125.36 102.62 -91.62
C ALA A 348 125.56 104.14 -91.53
N ALA A 349 125.14 104.79 -90.43
CA ALA A 349 125.35 106.21 -90.18
C ALA A 349 126.82 106.53 -89.92
N GLU A 350 127.57 105.64 -89.27
CA GLU A 350 129.03 105.74 -89.10
C GLU A 350 129.73 105.59 -90.45
N GLN A 351 129.33 104.61 -91.28
CA GLN A 351 129.83 104.48 -92.65
C GLN A 351 129.48 105.72 -93.50
N VAL A 352 128.26 106.25 -93.40
CA VAL A 352 127.83 107.48 -94.08
C VAL A 352 128.56 108.71 -93.55
N ALA A 353 128.85 108.79 -92.25
CA ALA A 353 129.63 109.87 -91.64
C ALA A 353 131.11 109.78 -92.04
N GLU A 354 131.66 108.57 -92.17
CA GLU A 354 132.99 108.33 -92.73
C GLU A 354 133.04 108.76 -94.20
N THR A 355 131.99 108.44 -94.97
CA THR A 355 131.83 108.84 -96.37
C THR A 355 131.65 110.36 -96.49
N LEU A 356 130.88 111.00 -95.61
CA LEU A 356 130.66 112.44 -95.55
C LEU A 356 131.90 113.19 -95.05
N ARG A 357 132.72 112.62 -94.15
CA ARG A 357 134.05 113.18 -93.84
C ARG A 357 134.95 113.16 -95.06
N HIS A 358 134.91 112.08 -95.84
CA HIS A 358 135.64 111.97 -97.08
C HIS A 358 135.17 113.00 -98.13
N GLN A 359 133.86 113.30 -98.16
CA GLN A 359 133.28 114.30 -99.08
C GLN A 359 133.44 115.75 -98.59
N LEU A 360 133.42 116.02 -97.29
CA LEU A 360 133.58 117.36 -96.72
C LEU A 360 135.04 117.86 -96.71
N GLN A 361 136.03 116.98 -96.89
CA GLN A 361 137.39 117.41 -97.26
C GLN A 361 137.49 117.93 -98.70
N THR A 362 136.45 117.79 -99.54
CA THR A 362 136.50 118.11 -100.97
C THR A 362 135.59 119.26 -101.45
N ALA A 363 134.79 119.92 -100.60
CA ALA A 363 133.82 120.92 -101.08
C ALA A 363 133.74 122.20 -100.22
N THR A 364 134.60 123.15 -100.57
CA THR A 364 134.66 124.53 -100.08
C THR A 364 133.92 125.44 -101.07
N ALA A 365 132.62 125.75 -100.89
CA ALA A 365 131.90 126.90 -101.49
C ALA A 365 130.42 127.02 -101.05
N ALA A 366 130.18 127.89 -100.04
CA ALA A 366 129.07 128.83 -99.73
C ALA A 366 127.78 128.95 -100.62
N PRO A 367 126.73 129.76 -100.24
CA PRO A 367 126.04 129.98 -98.94
C PRO A 367 124.47 130.18 -99.01
N HIS A 368 123.81 130.19 -97.83
CA HIS A 368 122.60 130.92 -97.30
C HIS A 368 121.53 131.62 -98.21
N PRO A 369 120.23 131.83 -97.79
CA PRO A 369 119.79 132.41 -96.48
C PRO A 369 118.34 132.15 -95.89
N THR A 370 118.17 132.48 -94.59
CA THR A 370 117.05 133.16 -93.83
C THR A 370 115.57 132.71 -93.75
N ASN A 371 115.11 132.39 -92.50
CA ASN A 371 113.99 132.91 -91.63
C ASN A 371 112.64 133.42 -92.22
N PRO A 372 111.45 133.52 -91.50
CA PRO A 372 111.22 133.56 -90.03
C PRO A 372 109.89 132.99 -89.39
N LYS A 373 109.87 132.88 -88.03
CA LYS A 373 108.80 133.20 -87.01
C LYS A 373 107.49 132.35 -86.81
N PRO A 374 106.70 132.47 -85.70
CA PRO A 374 106.43 131.38 -84.71
C PRO A 374 104.94 131.17 -84.27
N GLN A 375 104.60 130.12 -83.49
CA GLN A 375 103.63 130.12 -82.36
C GLN A 375 103.39 128.73 -81.70
N GLU A 376 103.40 128.71 -80.36
CA GLU A 376 102.81 127.74 -79.39
C GLU A 376 101.26 127.89 -79.30
N PRO A 377 100.47 127.16 -78.44
CA PRO A 377 100.58 125.82 -77.82
C PRO A 377 99.24 125.02 -77.79
N ALA A 378 99.22 123.81 -77.17
CA ALA A 378 98.24 123.29 -76.18
C ALA A 378 97.80 121.81 -76.32
N THR A 379 98.08 121.03 -75.26
CA THR A 379 97.53 119.73 -74.80
C THR A 379 96.15 119.92 -74.10
N PRO A 380 95.42 118.91 -73.51
CA PRO A 380 95.75 117.50 -73.17
C PRO A 380 94.65 116.40 -73.36
N THR A 381 95.07 115.16 -73.07
CA THR A 381 94.44 113.86 -72.68
C THR A 381 93.33 113.90 -71.60
N PRO A 382 92.75 112.77 -71.09
CA PRO A 382 92.93 111.32 -71.40
C PRO A 382 91.62 110.54 -71.69
N ALA A 383 91.63 109.53 -72.57
CA ALA A 383 92.02 108.10 -72.40
C ALA A 383 90.97 107.26 -71.65
N THR A 384 90.42 106.27 -72.35
CA THR A 384 89.26 105.43 -71.99
C THR A 384 89.69 103.98 -71.76
#